data_AF-A0A367KY22-F1
#
_entry.id   AF-A0A367KY22-F1
#
_cell.length_a   1.000
_cell.length_b   1.000
_cell.length_c   1.000
_cell.angle_alpha   90.00
_cell.angle_beta   90.00
_cell.angle_gamma   90.00
#
_symmetry.space_group_name_H-M   'P 1'
#
loop_
_entity.id
_entity.type
_entity.pdbx_description
1 polymer ?
#
loop_
_entity_poly.entity_id
_entity_poly.type
_entity_poly.pdbx_seq_one_letter_code
_entity_poly.pdbx_strand_id
1 'polypeptide(L)'
;MSTEEKNKVTKEEINEPKEETQGAYNPDTGEFNWDCPCLGGMANGPCGEDFKASFSCFVLSEAEPKGYDCVEKFQAMQDCFRRHPEEYADEIDDSEDEVVASSPNEESSGWLSWLF
;
A
#
# COMPACT_ATOMS: atom_id res chain seq x y z
N MET A 1 -56.22 -1.68 -6.51
CA MET A 1 -55.38 -0.83 -5.63
C MET A 1 -54.21 -1.71 -5.24
N SER A 2 -52.96 -1.49 -5.64
CA SER A 2 -52.27 -0.30 -6.15
C SER A 2 -51.07 -0.78 -7.00
N THR A 3 -50.96 -0.30 -8.24
CA THR A 3 -49.85 0.52 -8.80
C THR A 3 -48.45 -0.12 -8.87
N GLU A 4 -48.01 -0.33 -10.12
CA GLU A 4 -46.71 -0.02 -10.74
C GLU A 4 -45.61 0.59 -9.84
N GLU A 5 -44.37 0.07 -9.89
CA GLU A 5 -43.22 0.78 -10.50
C GLU A 5 -41.95 -0.10 -10.57
N LYS A 6 -41.16 0.16 -11.61
CA LYS A 6 -39.90 -0.48 -12.01
C LYS A 6 -38.80 -0.19 -10.98
N ASN A 7 -37.87 -1.10 -10.74
CA ASN A 7 -36.46 -0.69 -10.66
C ASN A 7 -35.46 -1.84 -10.86
N LYS A 8 -34.74 -1.68 -11.97
CA LYS A 8 -33.49 -2.32 -12.35
C LYS A 8 -32.46 -2.09 -11.24
N VAL A 9 -32.14 -3.11 -10.46
CA VAL A 9 -30.96 -3.06 -9.58
C VAL A 9 -29.76 -3.49 -10.42
N THR A 10 -29.22 -2.46 -11.02
CA THR A 10 -27.93 -2.37 -11.69
C THR A 10 -26.83 -2.70 -10.70
N LYS A 11 -25.83 -3.47 -11.14
CA LYS A 11 -24.44 -3.48 -10.65
C LYS A 11 -24.35 -3.40 -9.12
N GLU A 12 -24.37 -4.56 -8.46
CA GLU A 12 -23.82 -4.67 -7.11
C GLU A 12 -22.36 -4.23 -7.21
N GLU A 13 -22.16 -2.96 -6.88
CA GLU A 13 -20.92 -2.40 -6.39
C GLU A 13 -20.46 -3.32 -5.28
N ILE A 14 -19.46 -4.14 -5.58
CA ILE A 14 -18.58 -4.67 -4.56
C ILE A 14 -17.91 -3.42 -3.99
N ASN A 15 -18.52 -2.90 -2.92
CA ASN A 15 -17.95 -1.87 -2.07
C ASN A 15 -16.81 -2.53 -1.32
N GLU A 16 -15.72 -2.82 -2.04
CA GLU A 16 -14.43 -2.86 -1.39
C GLU A 16 -14.21 -1.44 -0.87
N PRO A 17 -13.77 -1.27 0.39
CA PRO A 17 -13.26 0.01 0.80
C PRO A 17 -12.04 0.25 -0.10
N LYS A 18 -12.23 1.00 -1.19
CA LYS A 18 -11.12 1.78 -1.74
C LYS A 18 -10.63 2.52 -0.53
N GLU A 19 -9.47 2.12 -0.02
CA GLU A 19 -8.75 2.89 0.97
C GLU A 19 -8.67 4.30 0.40
N GLU A 20 -9.63 5.15 0.78
CA GLU A 20 -9.52 6.60 0.75
C GLU A 20 -8.54 6.96 1.87
N THR A 21 -7.37 6.33 1.86
CA THR A 21 -6.21 6.92 2.48
C THR A 21 -6.00 8.22 1.73
N GLN A 22 -5.82 9.29 2.48
CA GLN A 22 -5.42 10.60 1.98
C GLN A 22 -4.00 10.47 1.42
N GLY A 23 -3.86 9.70 0.34
CA GLY A 23 -2.63 9.16 -0.17
C GLY A 23 -2.06 10.06 -1.23
N ALA A 24 -0.81 9.80 -1.57
CA ALA A 24 -0.09 10.53 -2.60
C ALA A 24 -0.65 10.36 -4.01
N TYR A 25 -1.82 9.75 -4.19
CA TYR A 25 -2.42 9.51 -5.50
C TYR A 25 -3.81 10.12 -5.57
N ASN A 26 -4.05 10.91 -6.61
CA ASN A 26 -5.37 11.43 -6.93
C ASN A 26 -6.04 10.55 -8.00
N PRO A 27 -7.08 9.76 -7.68
CA PRO A 27 -7.73 8.88 -8.64
C PRO A 27 -8.55 9.62 -9.71
N ASP A 28 -8.94 10.88 -9.48
CA ASP A 28 -9.70 11.67 -10.44
C ASP A 28 -8.81 12.25 -11.54
N THR A 29 -7.58 12.66 -11.19
CA THR A 29 -6.61 13.20 -12.17
C THR A 29 -5.61 12.16 -12.67
N GLY A 30 -5.41 11.06 -11.93
CA GLY A 30 -4.39 10.06 -12.20
C GLY A 30 -2.98 10.52 -11.86
N GLU A 31 -2.84 11.60 -11.07
CA GLU A 31 -1.55 12.20 -10.73
C GLU A 31 -1.08 11.76 -9.33
N PHE A 32 0.23 11.59 -9.20
CA PHE A 32 0.89 11.31 -7.92
C PHE A 32 1.54 12.58 -7.35
N ASN A 33 1.20 12.92 -6.11
CA ASN A 33 1.86 13.98 -5.34
C ASN A 33 3.04 13.40 -4.55
N TRP A 34 4.22 13.40 -5.17
CA TRP A 34 5.46 12.87 -4.58
C TRP A 34 6.03 13.71 -3.43
N ASP A 35 5.52 14.93 -3.23
CA ASP A 35 5.92 15.84 -2.15
C ASP A 35 5.02 15.70 -0.91
N CYS A 36 4.08 14.74 -0.91
CA CYS A 36 3.27 14.47 0.26
C CYS A 36 4.15 13.97 1.42
N PRO A 37 4.05 14.56 2.63
CA PRO A 37 4.77 14.06 3.81
C PRO A 37 4.36 12.61 4.17
N CYS A 38 3.22 12.13 3.66
CA CYS A 38 2.76 10.76 3.80
C CYS A 38 3.67 9.71 3.13
N LEU A 39 4.50 10.09 2.15
CA LEU A 39 5.41 9.17 1.46
C LEU A 39 6.77 9.00 2.16
N GLY A 40 6.96 9.60 3.33
CA GLY A 40 8.18 9.44 4.12
C GLY A 40 9.45 9.94 3.43
N GLY A 41 9.33 10.81 2.43
CA GLY A 41 10.49 11.34 1.69
C GLY A 41 11.20 10.32 0.77
N MET A 42 10.76 9.06 0.74
CA MET A 42 11.39 7.99 -0.07
C MET A 42 11.43 8.32 -1.57
N ALA A 43 10.45 9.08 -2.05
CA ALA A 43 10.34 9.52 -3.44
C ALA A 43 11.45 10.52 -3.87
N ASN A 44 12.14 11.15 -2.92
CA ASN A 44 13.13 12.21 -3.15
C ASN A 44 14.58 11.80 -2.80
N GLY A 45 14.84 10.50 -2.62
CA GLY A 45 16.17 9.96 -2.33
C GLY A 45 16.88 9.30 -3.53
N PRO A 46 18.08 8.74 -3.32
CA PRO A 46 18.85 8.03 -4.36
C PRO A 46 18.11 6.81 -4.94
N CYS A 47 17.19 6.21 -4.18
CA CYS A 47 16.34 5.11 -4.62
C CYS A 47 14.90 5.56 -4.99
N GLY A 48 14.67 6.87 -5.10
CA GLY A 48 13.34 7.42 -5.31
C GLY A 48 12.69 7.02 -6.64
N GLU A 49 13.48 6.71 -7.67
CA GLU A 49 12.94 6.22 -8.95
C GLU A 49 12.34 4.81 -8.82
N ASP A 50 13.04 3.91 -8.12
CA ASP A 50 12.54 2.55 -7.85
C ASP A 50 11.31 2.59 -6.92
N PHE A 51 11.32 3.50 -5.93
CA PHE A 51 10.17 3.74 -5.07
C PHE A 51 8.95 4.24 -5.86
N LYS A 52 9.12 5.27 -6.71
CA LYS A 52 8.05 5.80 -7.56
C LYS A 52 7.48 4.72 -8.48
N ALA A 53 8.34 3.90 -9.09
CA ALA A 53 7.92 2.81 -9.97
C ALA A 53 7.13 1.73 -9.22
N SER A 54 7.58 1.35 -8.02
CA SER A 54 6.91 0.34 -7.19
C SER A 54 5.59 0.84 -6.65
N PHE A 55 5.58 2.05 -6.09
CA PHE A 55 4.40 2.65 -5.47
C PHE A 55 3.32 2.97 -6.50
N SER A 56 3.68 3.52 -7.66
CA SER A 56 2.71 3.76 -8.73
C SER A 56 2.11 2.46 -9.26
N CYS A 57 2.92 1.41 -9.44
CA CYS A 57 2.42 0.10 -9.81
C CYS A 57 1.44 -0.43 -8.76
N PHE A 58 1.80 -0.39 -7.48
CA PHE A 58 0.95 -0.86 -6.39
C PHE A 58 -0.39 -0.13 -6.35
N VAL A 59 -0.39 1.20 -6.41
CA VAL A 59 -1.61 2.00 -6.34
C VAL A 59 -2.56 1.72 -7.50
N LEU A 60 -2.00 1.52 -8.69
CA LEU A 60 -2.74 1.23 -9.93
C LEU A 60 -3.09 -0.24 -10.11
N SER A 61 -2.47 -1.16 -9.37
CA SER A 61 -2.74 -2.59 -9.47
C SER A 61 -4.19 -2.90 -9.11
N GLU A 62 -4.85 -3.63 -10.01
CA GLU A 62 -6.16 -4.25 -9.78
C GLU A 62 -6.05 -5.75 -9.45
N ALA A 63 -4.82 -6.27 -9.28
CA ALA A 63 -4.60 -7.65 -8.88
C ALA A 63 -5.11 -7.91 -7.46
N GLU A 64 -5.53 -9.15 -7.19
CA GLU A 64 -5.94 -9.62 -5.86
C GLU A 64 -4.99 -10.77 -5.46
N PRO A 65 -4.07 -10.57 -4.49
CA PRO A 65 -3.87 -9.38 -3.67
C PRO A 65 -3.22 -8.20 -4.43
N LYS A 66 -3.50 -6.98 -3.97
CA LYS A 66 -3.01 -5.75 -4.60
C LYS A 66 -1.47 -5.71 -4.65
N GLY A 67 -0.94 -5.38 -5.82
CA GLY A 67 0.51 -5.29 -6.05
C GLY A 67 1.22 -6.61 -6.26
N TYR A 68 0.49 -7.73 -6.38
CA TYR A 68 1.08 -9.03 -6.69
C TYR A 68 1.85 -9.03 -8.02
N ASP A 69 1.38 -8.27 -9.00
CA ASP A 69 2.02 -8.03 -10.29
C ASP A 69 3.20 -7.05 -10.22
N CYS A 70 3.37 -6.34 -9.09
CA CYS A 70 4.39 -5.32 -8.88
C CYS A 70 5.59 -5.82 -8.06
N VAL A 71 5.63 -7.09 -7.66
CA VAL A 71 6.65 -7.66 -6.76
C VAL A 71 8.07 -7.42 -7.25
N GLU A 72 8.33 -7.54 -8.55
CA GLU A 72 9.66 -7.28 -9.13
C GLU A 72 10.11 -5.82 -8.93
N LYS A 73 9.17 -4.86 -8.94
CA LYS A 73 9.47 -3.44 -8.70
C LYS A 73 9.83 -3.22 -7.23
N PHE A 74 9.03 -3.75 -6.31
CA PHE A 74 9.32 -3.70 -4.89
C PHE A 74 10.66 -4.35 -4.55
N GLN A 75 11.01 -5.44 -5.22
CA GLN A 75 12.31 -6.08 -5.04
C GLN A 75 13.46 -5.16 -5.50
N ALA A 76 13.35 -4.52 -6.67
CA ALA A 76 14.35 -3.56 -7.14
C ALA A 76 14.53 -2.38 -6.17
N MET A 77 13.43 -1.86 -5.62
CA MET A 77 13.45 -0.81 -4.61
C MET A 77 14.17 -1.27 -3.32
N GLN A 78 13.86 -2.45 -2.80
CA GLN A 78 14.55 -3.00 -1.63
C GLN A 78 16.04 -3.25 -1.92
N ASP A 79 16.37 -3.77 -3.10
CA ASP A 79 17.76 -3.96 -3.54
C ASP A 79 18.51 -2.63 -3.62
N CYS A 80 17.82 -1.54 -3.97
CA CYS A 80 18.39 -0.20 -3.92
C CYS A 80 18.62 0.25 -2.46
N PHE A 81 17.64 0.12 -1.58
CA PHE A 81 17.81 0.52 -0.18
C PHE A 81 18.95 -0.24 0.51
N ARG A 82 19.09 -1.55 0.26
CA ARG A 82 20.22 -2.35 0.80
C ARG A 82 21.60 -1.92 0.30
N ARG A 83 21.67 -1.24 -0.85
CA ARG A 83 22.92 -0.64 -1.37
C ARG A 83 23.23 0.73 -0.77
N HIS A 84 22.26 1.35 -0.10
CA HIS A 84 22.36 2.67 0.52
C HIS A 84 21.99 2.64 2.01
N PRO A 85 22.61 1.77 2.82
CA PRO A 85 22.29 1.67 4.25
C PRO A 85 22.54 2.98 4.99
N GLU A 86 23.49 3.81 4.58
CA GLU A 86 23.75 5.10 5.22
C GLU A 86 22.59 6.11 5.15
N GLU A 87 21.70 6.00 4.16
CA GLU A 87 20.53 6.87 3.99
C GLU A 87 19.24 6.22 4.48
N TYR A 88 19.16 4.89 4.45
CA TYR A 88 17.94 4.14 4.71
C TYR A 88 18.01 3.21 5.94
N ALA A 89 19.17 3.03 6.59
CA ALA A 89 19.30 2.14 7.74
C ALA A 89 18.44 2.60 8.92
N ASP A 90 18.33 3.89 9.20
CA ASP A 90 17.44 4.37 10.28
C ASP A 90 15.96 4.03 10.02
N GLU A 91 15.57 3.75 8.76
CA GLU A 91 14.21 3.28 8.40
C GLU A 91 14.10 1.76 8.23
N ILE A 92 15.22 1.02 8.25
CA ILE A 92 15.29 -0.44 8.05
C ILE A 92 15.75 -1.20 9.32
N ASP A 93 16.45 -0.54 10.26
CA ASP A 93 17.18 -1.16 11.39
C ASP A 93 16.30 -1.64 12.56
N ASP A 94 14.97 -1.53 12.50
CA ASP A 94 14.09 -2.14 13.51
C ASP A 94 13.63 -3.57 13.16
N SER A 95 14.14 -4.18 12.08
CA SER A 95 13.75 -5.55 11.70
C SER A 95 14.86 -6.30 10.94
N GLU A 96 16.00 -6.52 11.60
CA GLU A 96 16.75 -7.75 11.34
C GLU A 96 15.81 -8.91 11.73
N ASP A 97 15.27 -9.60 10.73
CA ASP A 97 14.17 -10.59 10.79
C ASP A 97 12.74 -10.00 10.81
N GLU A 98 12.22 -9.44 9.71
CA GLU A 98 10.83 -9.72 9.23
C GLU A 98 10.67 -9.29 7.77
N VAL A 99 10.53 -10.27 6.87
CA VAL A 99 9.92 -10.07 5.56
C VAL A 99 8.44 -9.72 5.78
N VAL A 100 8.13 -8.44 5.97
CA VAL A 100 6.75 -7.94 6.10
C VAL A 100 6.02 -8.02 4.76
N ALA A 101 5.60 -9.24 4.42
CA ALA A 101 4.39 -9.45 3.67
C ALA A 101 3.24 -8.92 4.53
N SER A 102 2.84 -7.67 4.30
CA SER A 102 1.67 -7.08 4.92
C SER A 102 0.42 -7.83 4.43
N SER A 103 -0.02 -8.81 5.22
CA SER A 103 -1.41 -9.25 5.27
C SER A 103 -1.89 -9.03 6.72
N PRO A 104 -3.07 -8.42 6.93
CA PRO A 104 -3.49 -7.95 8.24
C PRO A 104 -3.98 -9.12 9.10
N ASN A 105 -3.96 -8.87 10.41
CA ASN A 105 -4.60 -9.63 11.48
C ASN A 105 -3.73 -10.73 12.12
N GLU A 106 -3.16 -10.47 13.30
CA GLU A 106 -3.83 -10.85 14.56
C GLU A 106 -3.04 -10.34 15.77
N GLU A 107 -3.73 -9.53 16.56
CA GLU A 107 -3.44 -9.20 17.94
C GLU A 107 -3.31 -10.49 18.78
N SER A 108 -2.11 -11.06 18.90
CA SER A 108 -1.90 -12.34 19.62
C SER A 108 -0.71 -12.34 20.58
N SER A 109 -0.41 -11.19 21.20
CA SER A 109 0.65 -11.10 22.21
C SER A 109 0.25 -10.37 23.49
N GLY A 110 -0.90 -9.68 23.52
CA GLY A 110 -1.39 -8.95 24.70
C GLY A 110 -2.29 -9.76 25.64
N TRP A 111 -2.94 -10.82 25.14
CA TRP A 111 -3.88 -11.64 25.91
C TRP A 111 -3.17 -12.71 26.75
N LEU A 112 -1.97 -13.13 26.32
CA LEU A 112 -1.14 -14.11 27.04
C LEU A 112 -0.55 -13.55 28.35
N SER A 113 -0.55 -12.22 28.54
CA SER A 113 -0.08 -11.60 29.79
C SER A 113 -1.16 -11.46 30.88
N TRP A 114 -2.42 -11.77 30.58
CA TRP A 114 -3.54 -11.77 31.55
C TRP A 114 -4.02 -13.18 31.93
N LEU A 115 -3.45 -14.23 31.32
CA LEU A 115 -3.73 -15.62 31.65
C LEU A 115 -2.75 -16.23 32.68
N PHE A 116 -2.13 -15.39 33.50
CA PHE A 116 -1.50 -15.76 34.77
C PHE A 116 -1.71 -14.68 35.83
#